data_AF-A0A961FUM6-F1
#
_entry.id   AF-A0A961FUM6-F1
#
_cell.length_a   1.000
_cell.length_b   1.000
_cell.length_c   1.000
_cell.angle_alpha   90.00
_cell.angle_beta   90.00
_cell.angle_gamma   90.00
#
_symmetry.space_group_name_H-M   'P 1'
#
loop_
_entity.id
_entity.type
_entity.pdbx_description
1 polymer ?
#
loop_
_entity_poly.entity_id
_entity_poly.type
_entity_poly.pdbx_seq_one_letter_code
_entity_poly.pdbx_strand_id
1 'polypeptide(L)' 'MNPDAFPLGLTAVFEPAAEGGYLSSFAEWPEVFSEGDTIEEARANLFDALKLVM' A
#
# COMPACT_ATOMS: atom_id res chain seq x y z
N MET A 1 0.27 20.12 21.18
CA MET A 1 -0.34 19.10 20.32
C MET A 1 0.73 18.05 20.15
N ASN A 2 0.51 16.79 20.51
CA ASN A 2 1.45 15.75 20.10
C ASN A 2 1.05 15.43 18.65
N PRO A 3 1.85 15.81 17.64
CA PRO A 3 1.46 15.69 16.23
C PRO A 3 1.64 14.26 15.71
N ASP A 4 2.26 13.38 16.48
CA ASP A 4 2.56 12.01 16.13
C ASP A 4 1.32 11.11 16.23
N ALA A 5 0.97 10.52 15.09
CA ALA A 5 0.06 9.39 14.91
C ALA A 5 -1.45 9.70 15.02
N PHE A 6 -1.99 10.43 14.05
CA PHE A 6 -3.26 9.95 13.49
C PHE A 6 -2.96 8.61 12.81
N PRO A 7 -3.51 7.47 13.25
CA PRO A 7 -3.46 6.27 12.42
C PRO A 7 -4.23 6.64 11.16
N LEU A 8 -3.51 6.86 10.06
CA LEU A 8 -4.12 6.98 8.75
C LEU A 8 -4.87 5.66 8.54
N GLY A 9 -6.19 5.70 8.71
CA GLY A 9 -7.06 4.54 8.55
C GLY A 9 -7.21 4.20 7.08
N LEU A 10 -6.09 3.89 6.42
CA LEU A 10 -6.02 3.62 4.99
C LEU A 10 -6.44 2.19 4.71
N THR A 11 -7.25 2.04 3.68
CA THR A 11 -7.75 0.75 3.23
C THR A 11 -6.87 0.25 2.10
N ALA A 12 -6.06 -0.78 2.36
CA ALA A 12 -5.28 -1.43 1.31
C ALA A 12 -6.18 -2.31 0.44
N VAL A 13 -6.12 -2.10 -0.87
CA VAL A 13 -6.77 -2.90 -1.91
C VAL A 13 -5.72 -3.78 -2.56
N PHE A 14 -6.05 -5.06 -2.80
CA PHE A 14 -5.17 -6.02 -3.45
C PHE A 14 -5.91 -6.64 -4.64
N GLU A 15 -5.34 -6.50 -5.83
CA GLU A 15 -5.89 -7.02 -7.08
C GLU A 15 -4.91 -8.01 -7.69
N PRO A 16 -5.34 -9.20 -8.12
CA PRO A 16 -4.46 -10.14 -8.80
C PRO A 16 -3.96 -9.53 -10.12
N ALA A 17 -2.65 -9.52 -10.33
CA ALA A 17 -2.06 -9.00 -11.55
C ALA A 17 -2.10 -10.06 -12.68
N ALA A 18 -2.20 -9.60 -13.92
CA ALA A 18 -2.33 -10.48 -15.10
C ALA A 18 -1.12 -11.41 -15.30
N GLU A 19 0.06 -10.99 -14.85
CA GLU A 19 1.32 -11.74 -14.95
C GLU A 19 1.56 -12.67 -13.75
N GLY A 20 0.64 -12.69 -12.77
CA GLY A 20 0.82 -13.32 -11.47
C GLY A 20 1.16 -12.30 -10.38
N GLY A 21 0.98 -12.68 -9.11
CA GLY A 21 1.13 -11.78 -7.97
C GLY A 21 -0.06 -10.85 -7.77
N TYR A 22 0.19 -9.73 -7.08
CA TYR A 22 -0.81 -8.77 -6.63
C TYR A 22 -0.33 -7.34 -6.87
N LEU A 23 -1.18 -6.54 -7.51
CA LEU A 23 -1.13 -5.09 -7.45
C LEU A 23 -1.79 -4.65 -6.14
N SER A 24 -1.19 -3.70 -5.44
CA SER A 24 -1.76 -3.15 -4.21
C SER A 24 -1.70 -1.63 -4.17
N SER A 25 -2.72 -1.01 -3.61
CA SER A 25 -2.85 0.45 -3.47
C SER A 25 -3.70 0.81 -2.25
N PHE A 26 -3.70 2.08 -1.83
CA PHE A 26 -4.65 2.57 -0.84
C PHE A 26 -5.90 3.12 -1.53
N ALA A 27 -7.10 2.71 -1.09
CA ALA A 27 -8.36 3.18 -1.67
C ALA A 27 -8.50 4.72 -1.61
N GLU A 28 -7.98 5.30 -0.55
CA GLU A 28 -7.94 6.73 -0.29
C GLU A 28 -6.83 7.45 -1.07
N TRP A 29 -5.80 6.71 -1.52
CA TRP A 29 -4.64 7.28 -2.21
C TRP A 29 -4.09 6.33 -3.29
N PRO A 30 -4.79 6.19 -4.43
CA PRO A 30 -4.46 5.20 -5.46
C PRO A 30 -3.15 5.48 -6.20
N GLU A 31 -2.59 6.70 -6.10
CA GLU A 31 -1.27 7.03 -6.66
C GLU A 31 -0.11 6.41 -5.87
N VAL A 32 -0.36 6.00 -4.61
CA VAL A 32 0.55 5.19 -3.82
C VAL A 32 0.18 3.74 -4.04
N PHE A 33 0.97 3.07 -4.88
CA PHE A 33 0.77 1.68 -5.25
C PHE A 33 2.09 0.92 -5.26
N SER A 34 1.98 -0.40 -5.24
CA SER A 34 3.10 -1.34 -5.35
C SER A 34 2.61 -2.67 -5.92
N GLU A 35 3.54 -3.56 -6.23
CA GLU A 35 3.25 -4.94 -6.60
C GLU A 35 4.06 -5.94 -5.76
N GLY A 36 3.67 -7.20 -5.80
CA GLY A 36 4.46 -8.32 -5.27
C GLY A 36 3.87 -9.68 -5.61
N ASP A 37 4.69 -10.73 -5.61
CA ASP A 37 4.26 -12.10 -5.90
C ASP A 37 3.25 -12.66 -4.88
N THR A 38 3.33 -12.18 -3.64
CA THR A 38 2.43 -12.55 -2.55
C THR A 38 1.74 -11.32 -1.95
N ILE A 39 0.60 -11.51 -1.29
CA ILE A 39 -0.11 -10.43 -0.58
C ILE A 39 0.78 -9.79 0.50
N GLU A 40 1.60 -10.60 1.17
CA GLU A 40 2.52 -10.13 2.22
C GLU A 40 3.60 -9.20 1.64
N GLU A 41 4.20 -9.58 0.50
CA GLU A 41 5.18 -8.75 -0.21
C GLU A 41 4.54 -7.48 -0.77
N ALA A 42 3.41 -7.60 -1.47
CA ALA A 42 2.70 -6.45 -2.01
C ALA A 42 2.36 -5.44 -0.89
N ARG A 43 1.91 -5.93 0.27
CA ARG A 43 1.65 -5.11 1.46
C ARG A 43 2.92 -4.45 1.98
N ALA A 44 4.02 -5.19 2.14
CA ALA A 44 5.27 -4.63 2.64
C ALA A 44 5.79 -3.51 1.71
N ASN A 45 5.73 -3.75 0.40
CA ASN A 45 6.10 -2.79 -0.62
C ASN A 45 5.17 -1.56 -0.61
N LEU A 46 3.88 -1.74 -0.38
CA LEU A 46 2.91 -0.64 -0.30
C LEU A 46 3.20 0.29 0.88
N PHE A 47 3.57 -0.29 2.02
CA PHE A 47 4.02 0.50 3.18
C PHE A 47 5.34 1.20 2.93
N ASP A 48 6.25 0.61 2.16
CA ASP A 48 7.50 1.28 1.79
C ASP A 48 7.24 2.46 0.84
N ALA A 49 6.38 2.27 -0.18
CA ALA A 49 5.93 3.32 -1.07
C ALA A 49 5.28 4.50 -0.31
N LEU A 50 4.45 4.20 0.70
CA LEU A 50 3.87 5.24 1.57
C LEU A 50 4.92 6.10 2.28
N LYS A 51 6.01 5.49 2.75
CA LYS A 51 7.10 6.21 3.45
C LYS A 51 7.91 7.12 2.52
N LEU A 52 7.87 6.88 1.21
CA LEU A 52 8.59 7.73 0.25
C LEU A 52 7.85 9.04 -0.03
N VAL A 53 6.54 9.10 0.25
CA VAL A 53 5.68 10.26 -0.03
C VAL A 53 5.26 11.02 1.24
N MET A 54 5.57 10.49 2.43
CA MET A 54 5.33 11.10 3.74
C MET A 54 6.61 11.64 4.36
#